data_AF-A0A974P500-F1
#
_entry.id   AF-A0A974P500-F1
#
_cell.length_a   1.000
_cell.length_b   1.000
_cell.length_c   1.000
_cell.angle_alpha   90.00
_cell.angle_beta   90.00
_cell.angle_gamma   90.00
#
_symmetry.space_group_name_H-M   'P 1'
#
loop_
_entity.id
_entity.type
_entity.pdbx_description
1 polymer ?
#
loop_
_entity_poly.entity_id
_entity_poly.type
_entity_poly.pdbx_seq_one_letter_code
_entity_poly.pdbx_strand_id
1 'polypeptide(L)'
;METNFGLVTSADGTPQMISVSRQIDARKALETELVEARQRAEAAAAAKSDFLANMTHELRTPLNAIVGFSGILRRSPRLEPEDAHHAGLIHDASTTLLQLVNSVLDFSRLEAGAVEVEARPFDPETPVRAIAELMTEQAHAKGLTLAVETRVRPRTCWATPHAYARCC
;
A
#
# COMPACT_ATOMS: atom_id res chain seq x y z
N MET A 1 18.15 -20.13 -34.32
CA MET A 1 18.75 -21.49 -34.39
C MET A 1 19.88 -21.64 -33.37
N GLU A 2 19.88 -22.72 -32.60
CA GLU A 2 20.94 -23.08 -31.65
C GLU A 2 21.47 -24.47 -32.05
N THR A 3 22.78 -24.62 -32.18
CA THR A 3 23.40 -25.87 -32.65
C THR A 3 24.46 -26.33 -31.67
N ASN A 4 24.25 -27.51 -31.12
CA ASN A 4 25.26 -28.18 -30.30
C ASN A 4 25.99 -29.22 -31.14
N PHE A 5 27.30 -29.27 -30.95
CA PHE A 5 28.19 -30.22 -31.61
C PHE A 5 28.72 -31.20 -30.57
N GLY A 6 28.62 -32.49 -30.86
CA GLY A 6 29.15 -33.57 -30.05
C GLY A 6 30.05 -34.47 -30.88
N LEU A 7 31.21 -34.82 -30.34
CA LEU A 7 32.08 -35.84 -30.90
C LEU A 7 31.68 -37.20 -30.36
N VAL A 8 31.41 -38.15 -31.25
CA VAL A 8 31.08 -39.54 -30.91
C VAL A 8 31.96 -40.46 -31.73
N THR A 9 32.52 -41.48 -31.11
CA THR A 9 33.34 -42.48 -31.81
C THR A 9 32.44 -43.60 -32.34
N SER A 10 32.54 -43.90 -33.64
CA SER A 10 31.85 -45.04 -34.26
C SER A 10 32.38 -46.37 -33.72
N ALA A 11 31.62 -47.46 -33.94
CA ALA A 11 32.05 -48.83 -33.61
C ALA A 11 33.39 -49.21 -34.28
N ASP A 12 33.73 -48.54 -35.38
CA ASP A 12 34.94 -48.77 -36.19
C ASP A 12 36.13 -47.90 -35.74
N GLY A 13 35.99 -47.14 -34.63
CA GLY A 13 37.03 -46.27 -34.08
C GLY A 13 37.19 -44.91 -34.77
N THR A 14 36.36 -44.61 -35.78
CA THR A 14 36.38 -43.32 -36.48
C THR A 14 35.64 -42.23 -35.68
N PRO A 15 36.23 -41.05 -35.46
CA PRO A 15 35.54 -39.93 -34.82
C PRO A 15 34.50 -39.35 -35.77
N GLN A 16 33.24 -39.34 -35.34
CA GLN A 16 32.14 -38.69 -36.03
C GLN A 16 31.70 -37.43 -35.28
N MET A 17 31.36 -36.39 -36.04
CA MET A 17 30.76 -35.17 -35.51
C MET A 17 29.24 -35.28 -35.67
N ILE A 18 28.52 -35.21 -34.57
CA ILE A 18 27.06 -35.10 -34.58
C ILE A 18 26.71 -33.64 -34.27
N SER A 19 25.92 -33.03 -35.13
CA SER A 19 25.28 -31.75 -34.86
C SER A 19 23.80 -31.95 -34.57
N VAL A 20 23.31 -31.31 -33.52
CA VAL A 20 21.88 -31.21 -33.23
C VAL A 20 21.51 -29.74 -33.26
N SER A 21 20.69 -29.37 -34.24
CA SER A 21 20.18 -28.02 -34.39
C SER A 21 18.74 -27.93 -33.92
N ARG A 22 18.47 -27.01 -33.00
CA ARG A 22 17.11 -26.68 -32.56
C ARG A 22 16.73 -25.32 -33.10
N GLN A 23 15.57 -25.24 -33.75
CA GLN A 23 14.94 -23.95 -34.04
C GLN A 23 14.40 -23.37 -32.73
N ILE A 24 14.81 -22.14 -32.42
CA ILE A 24 14.46 -21.44 -31.18
C ILE A 24 13.88 -20.06 -31.46
N ASP A 25 13.63 -19.74 -32.73
CA ASP A 25 13.29 -18.39 -33.17
C ASP A 25 11.90 -17.98 -32.65
N ALA A 26 10.93 -18.90 -32.69
CA ALA A 26 9.60 -18.70 -32.07
C ALA A 26 9.68 -18.52 -30.55
N ARG A 27 10.54 -19.30 -29.86
CA ARG A 27 10.72 -19.18 -28.40
C ARG A 27 11.32 -17.82 -28.04
N LYS A 28 12.37 -17.39 -28.74
CA LYS A 28 13.03 -16.10 -28.51
C LYS A 28 12.11 -14.92 -28.84
N ALA A 29 11.32 -15.01 -29.91
CA ALA A 29 10.34 -13.99 -30.25
C ALA A 29 9.29 -13.83 -29.13
N LEU A 30 8.76 -14.95 -28.62
CA LEU A 30 7.82 -14.94 -27.50
C LEU A 30 8.46 -14.42 -26.21
N GLU A 31 9.69 -14.83 -25.89
CA GLU A 31 10.44 -14.31 -24.73
C GLU A 31 10.60 -12.78 -24.81
N THR A 32 10.98 -12.25 -25.97
CA THR A 32 11.08 -10.80 -26.18
C THR A 32 9.73 -10.10 -26.05
N GLU A 33 8.69 -10.65 -26.67
CA GLU A 33 7.33 -10.09 -26.58
C GLU A 33 6.82 -10.04 -25.13
N LEU A 34 7.06 -11.11 -24.37
CA LEU A 34 6.71 -11.16 -22.94
C LEU A 34 7.50 -10.13 -22.12
N VAL A 35 8.79 -9.97 -22.39
CA VAL A 35 9.62 -8.95 -21.71
C VAL A 35 9.12 -7.55 -22.03
N GLU A 36 8.85 -7.25 -23.30
CA GLU A 36 8.33 -5.93 -23.72
C GLU A 36 6.92 -5.67 -23.17
N ALA A 37 6.05 -6.66 -23.16
CA ALA A 37 4.72 -6.56 -22.55
C ALA A 37 4.82 -6.30 -21.04
N ARG A 38 5.71 -7.02 -20.35
CA ARG A 38 5.98 -6.83 -18.93
C ARG A 38 6.50 -5.42 -18.63
N GLN A 39 7.51 -4.96 -19.36
CA GLN A 39 8.09 -3.61 -19.18
C GLN A 39 7.05 -2.52 -19.41
N ARG A 40 6.18 -2.67 -20.41
CA ARG A 40 5.05 -1.74 -20.64
C ARG A 40 4.06 -1.74 -19.47
N ALA A 41 3.73 -2.91 -18.95
CA ALA A 41 2.82 -3.02 -17.80
C ALA A 41 3.44 -2.40 -16.53
N GLU A 42 4.72 -2.66 -16.26
CA GLU A 42 5.44 -2.08 -15.12
C GLU A 42 5.55 -0.55 -15.22
N ALA A 43 5.87 -0.02 -16.40
CA ALA A 43 5.92 1.43 -16.64
C ALA A 43 4.55 2.10 -16.45
N ALA A 44 3.48 1.47 -16.94
CA ALA A 44 2.12 1.99 -16.75
C ALA A 44 1.69 1.97 -15.27
N ALA A 45 2.03 0.91 -14.54
CA ALA A 45 1.76 0.82 -13.11
C ALA A 45 2.51 1.88 -12.30
N ALA A 46 3.80 2.09 -12.61
CA ALA A 46 4.61 3.14 -11.98
C ALA A 46 4.02 4.53 -12.23
N ALA A 47 3.71 4.86 -13.49
CA ALA A 47 3.11 6.14 -13.86
C ALA A 47 1.76 6.39 -13.16
N LYS A 48 0.91 5.36 -13.04
CA LYS A 48 -0.35 5.42 -12.28
C LYS A 48 -0.10 5.73 -10.80
N SER A 49 0.86 5.03 -10.19
CA SER A 49 1.22 5.22 -8.77
C SER A 49 1.74 6.64 -8.51
N ASP A 50 2.66 7.13 -9.35
CA ASP A 50 3.24 8.46 -9.22
C ASP A 50 2.20 9.56 -9.39
N PHE A 51 1.32 9.41 -10.38
CA PHE A 51 0.21 10.33 -10.60
C PHE A 51 -0.70 10.42 -9.36
N LEU A 52 -1.12 9.29 -8.82
CA LEU A 52 -2.01 9.26 -7.66
C LEU A 52 -1.33 9.77 -6.38
N ALA A 53 -0.04 9.48 -6.19
CA ALA A 53 0.73 10.01 -5.07
C ALA A 53 0.82 11.55 -5.13
N ASN A 54 1.18 12.10 -6.29
CA ASN A 54 1.29 13.55 -6.49
C ASN A 54 -0.05 14.26 -6.30
N MET A 55 -1.11 13.76 -6.94
CA MET A 55 -2.46 14.33 -6.79
C MET A 55 -2.95 14.26 -5.35
N THR A 56 -2.69 13.16 -4.64
CA THR A 56 -3.05 13.04 -3.22
C THR A 56 -2.34 14.10 -2.38
N HIS A 57 -1.04 14.32 -2.59
CA HIS A 57 -0.30 15.36 -1.88
C HIS A 57 -0.86 16.77 -2.14
N GLU A 58 -1.21 17.07 -3.40
CA GLU A 58 -1.79 18.37 -3.75
C GLU A 58 -3.21 18.56 -3.21
N LEU A 59 -4.01 17.50 -3.12
CA LEU A 59 -5.36 17.53 -2.56
C LEU A 59 -5.38 17.62 -1.03
N ARG A 60 -4.38 17.04 -0.33
CA ARG A 60 -4.30 17.06 1.14
C ARG A 60 -4.21 18.48 1.69
N THR A 61 -3.45 19.36 1.05
CA THR A 61 -3.24 20.74 1.52
C THR A 61 -4.54 21.57 1.58
N PRO A 62 -5.33 21.71 0.49
CA PRO A 62 -6.59 22.44 0.54
C PRO A 62 -7.63 21.74 1.42
N LEU A 63 -7.70 20.40 1.44
CA LEU A 63 -8.63 19.67 2.31
C LEU A 63 -8.33 19.87 3.79
N ASN A 64 -7.07 19.81 4.20
CA ASN A 64 -6.65 20.08 5.57
C ASN A 64 -7.00 21.50 6.00
N ALA A 65 -6.87 22.48 5.10
CA ALA A 65 -7.31 23.85 5.37
C ALA A 65 -8.82 23.92 5.60
N ILE A 66 -9.63 23.28 4.75
CA ILE A 66 -11.10 23.26 4.90
C ILE A 66 -11.50 22.57 6.20
N VAL A 67 -10.92 21.40 6.54
CA VAL A 67 -11.15 20.69 7.81
C VAL A 67 -10.79 21.58 9.01
N GLY A 68 -9.65 22.28 8.94
CA GLY A 68 -9.18 23.19 9.98
C GLY A 68 -10.13 24.37 10.20
N PHE A 69 -10.45 25.11 9.14
CA PHE A 69 -11.31 26.30 9.22
C PHE A 69 -12.75 25.95 9.59
N SER A 70 -13.33 24.90 8.99
CA SER A 70 -14.66 24.42 9.36
C SER A 70 -14.71 23.97 10.82
N GLY A 71 -13.63 23.34 11.33
CA GLY A 71 -13.52 22.97 12.73
C GLY A 71 -13.45 24.17 13.68
N ILE A 72 -12.75 25.25 13.28
CA ILE A 72 -12.71 26.52 14.04
C ILE A 72 -14.11 27.16 14.06
N LEU A 73 -14.76 27.25 12.90
CA LEU A 73 -16.11 27.80 12.78
C LEU A 73 -17.10 27.03 13.64
N ARG A 74 -17.10 25.69 13.57
CA ARG A 74 -17.99 24.83 14.37
C ARG A 74 -17.87 25.07 15.89
N ARG A 75 -16.69 25.49 16.38
CA ARG A 75 -16.45 25.78 17.80
C ARG A 75 -16.68 27.25 18.18
N SER A 76 -16.98 28.11 17.21
CA SER A 76 -17.16 29.54 17.46
C SER A 76 -18.52 29.80 18.13
N PRO A 77 -18.55 30.41 19.34
CA PRO A 77 -19.80 30.75 20.00
C PRO A 77 -20.50 31.97 19.37
N ARG A 78 -19.93 32.54 18.29
CA ARG A 78 -20.44 33.75 17.60
C ARG A 78 -21.30 33.44 16.37
N LEU A 79 -21.43 32.16 15.99
CA LEU A 79 -22.26 31.75 14.86
C LEU A 79 -23.68 31.49 15.34
N GLU A 80 -24.65 31.84 14.50
CA GLU A 80 -26.03 31.39 14.68
C GLU A 80 -26.09 29.86 14.59
N PRO A 81 -27.06 29.20 15.26
CA PRO A 81 -27.15 27.74 15.31
C PRO A 81 -27.19 27.07 13.93
N GLU A 82 -27.85 27.70 12.95
CA GLU A 82 -27.95 27.20 11.58
C GLU A 82 -26.59 27.24 10.85
N ASP A 83 -25.84 28.33 10.98
CA ASP A 83 -24.51 28.44 10.38
C ASP A 83 -23.48 27.51 11.06
N ALA A 84 -23.60 27.32 12.37
CA ALA A 84 -22.81 26.33 13.10
C ALA A 84 -23.10 24.90 12.61
N HIS A 85 -24.36 24.60 12.29
CA HIS A 85 -24.75 23.33 11.69
C HIS A 85 -24.15 23.15 10.29
N HIS A 86 -24.25 24.17 9.42
CA HIS A 86 -23.62 24.14 8.09
C HIS A 86 -22.09 23.97 8.17
N ALA A 87 -21.42 24.65 9.09
CA ALA A 87 -19.99 24.47 9.35
C ALA A 87 -19.66 23.03 9.78
N GLY A 88 -20.54 22.40 10.57
CA GLY A 88 -20.46 20.98 10.91
C GLY A 88 -20.54 20.06 9.69
N LEU A 89 -21.52 20.27 8.82
CA LEU A 89 -21.66 19.50 7.58
C LEU A 89 -20.44 19.61 6.67
N ILE A 90 -19.89 20.82 6.51
CA ILE A 90 -18.66 21.06 5.73
C ILE A 90 -17.48 20.30 6.34
N HIS A 91 -17.35 20.33 7.67
CA HIS A 91 -16.28 19.64 8.37
C HIS A 91 -16.35 18.12 8.18
N ASP A 92 -17.53 17.54 8.35
CA ASP A 92 -17.74 16.09 8.26
C ASP A 92 -17.56 15.61 6.81
N ALA A 93 -18.06 16.35 5.83
CA ALA A 93 -17.85 16.06 4.40
C ALA A 93 -16.38 16.13 4.00
N SER A 94 -15.65 17.17 4.45
CA SER A 94 -14.23 17.34 4.13
C SER A 94 -13.36 16.27 4.79
N THR A 95 -13.70 15.87 6.01
CA THR A 95 -13.03 14.77 6.72
C THR A 95 -13.24 13.44 6.00
N THR A 96 -14.47 13.16 5.56
CA THR A 96 -14.81 11.96 4.78
C THR A 96 -14.07 11.93 3.45
N LEU A 97 -14.02 13.06 2.74
CA LEU A 97 -13.31 13.17 1.47
C LEU A 97 -11.79 12.95 1.64
N LEU A 98 -11.19 13.48 2.70
CA LEU A 98 -9.78 13.26 3.01
C LEU A 98 -9.50 11.77 3.28
N GLN A 99 -10.37 11.07 4.00
CA GLN A 99 -10.26 9.62 4.20
C GLN A 99 -10.32 8.85 2.88
N LEU A 100 -11.29 9.16 2.02
CA LEU A 100 -11.43 8.54 0.70
C LEU A 100 -10.19 8.75 -0.17
N VAL A 101 -9.66 9.98 -0.21
CA VAL A 101 -8.44 10.31 -0.97
C VAL A 101 -7.25 9.47 -0.47
N ASN A 102 -7.08 9.33 0.85
CA ASN A 102 -6.01 8.49 1.40
C ASN A 102 -6.22 7.00 1.05
N SER A 103 -7.45 6.49 1.10
CA SER A 103 -7.73 5.09 0.77
C SER A 103 -7.44 4.74 -0.70
N VAL A 104 -7.63 5.67 -1.63
CA VAL A 104 -7.28 5.47 -3.05
C VAL A 104 -5.77 5.28 -3.24
N LEU A 105 -4.95 6.01 -2.47
CA LEU A 105 -3.50 5.84 -2.49
C LEU A 105 -3.09 4.48 -1.92
N ASP A 106 -3.65 4.10 -0.77
CA ASP A 106 -3.35 2.82 -0.12
C ASP A 106 -3.70 1.64 -1.03
N PHE A 107 -4.87 1.70 -1.68
CA PHE A 107 -5.29 0.69 -2.65
C PHE A 107 -4.32 0.61 -3.85
N SER A 108 -3.87 1.75 -4.37
CA SER A 108 -2.96 1.79 -5.52
C SER A 108 -1.58 1.23 -5.19
N ARG A 109 -1.08 1.44 -3.97
CA ARG A 109 0.16 0.81 -3.49
C ARG A 109 0.01 -0.70 -3.32
N LEU A 110 -1.16 -1.15 -2.85
CA LEU A 110 -1.51 -2.56 -2.74
C LEU A 110 -1.54 -3.26 -4.10
N GLU A 111 -2.20 -2.67 -5.11
CA GLU A 111 -2.24 -3.21 -6.48
C GLU A 111 -0.84 -3.32 -7.11
N ALA A 112 0.05 -2.36 -6.82
CA ALA A 112 1.42 -2.37 -7.33
C ALA A 112 2.34 -3.37 -6.60
N GLY A 113 1.86 -4.08 -5.57
CA GLY A 113 2.70 -4.93 -4.72
C GLY A 113 3.75 -4.15 -3.92
N ALA A 114 3.60 -2.82 -3.82
CA ALA A 114 4.57 -1.90 -3.21
C ALA A 114 4.43 -1.79 -1.68
N VAL A 115 3.59 -2.63 -1.06
CA VAL A 115 3.44 -2.73 0.39
C VAL A 115 4.35 -3.85 0.89
N GLU A 116 5.54 -3.48 1.35
CA GLU A 116 6.42 -4.43 2.04
C GLU A 116 5.98 -4.59 3.50
N VAL A 117 5.61 -5.81 3.87
CA VAL A 117 5.30 -6.16 5.26
C VAL A 117 6.60 -6.47 5.97
N GLU A 118 7.11 -5.48 6.70
CA GLU A 118 8.31 -5.68 7.50
C GLU A 118 7.94 -6.34 8.83
N ALA A 119 8.28 -7.62 8.95
CA ALA A 119 8.09 -8.36 10.18
C ALA A 119 9.21 -7.96 11.16
N ARG A 120 8.86 -7.18 12.20
CA ARG A 120 9.80 -6.86 13.28
C ARG A 120 9.20 -7.21 14.65
N PRO A 121 10.03 -7.71 15.59
CA PRO A 121 9.72 -7.74 17.02
C PRO A 121 9.15 -6.42 17.52
N PHE A 122 7.90 -6.40 18.00
CA PHE A 122 7.36 -5.25 18.71
C PHE A 122 6.51 -5.68 19.92
N ASP A 123 6.39 -4.77 20.88
CA ASP A 123 5.45 -4.88 21.99
C ASP A 123 4.09 -4.30 21.55
N PRO A 124 3.03 -5.12 21.48
CA PRO A 124 1.71 -4.64 21.08
C PRO A 124 1.03 -3.75 22.12
N GLU A 125 1.46 -3.72 23.39
CA GLU A 125 0.89 -2.78 24.36
C GLU A 125 1.22 -1.33 24.01
N THR A 126 2.42 -1.08 23.48
CA THR A 126 2.90 0.25 23.12
C THR A 126 1.99 0.98 22.10
N PRO A 127 1.70 0.43 20.90
CA PRO A 127 0.81 1.09 19.94
C PRO A 127 -0.65 1.12 20.43
N VAL A 128 -1.12 0.10 21.14
CA VAL A 128 -2.48 0.08 21.69
C VAL A 128 -2.68 1.21 22.69
N ARG A 129 -1.71 1.45 23.58
CA ARG A 129 -1.74 2.56 24.54
C ARG A 129 -1.74 3.92 23.84
N ALA A 130 -0.88 4.11 22.84
CA ALA A 130 -0.82 5.35 22.07
C ALA A 130 -2.16 5.66 21.37
N ILE A 131 -2.82 4.65 20.81
CA ILE A 131 -4.15 4.80 20.20
C ILE A 131 -5.20 5.12 21.28
N ALA A 132 -5.15 4.44 22.42
CA ALA A 132 -6.08 4.66 23.52
C ALA A 132 -6.00 6.10 24.08
N GLU A 133 -4.79 6.63 24.24
CA GLU A 133 -4.58 8.04 24.64
C GLU A 133 -5.24 8.99 23.64
N LEU A 134 -5.04 8.76 22.33
CA LEU A 134 -5.63 9.58 21.27
C LEU A 134 -7.17 9.51 21.25
N MET A 135 -7.72 8.33 21.52
CA MET A 135 -9.17 8.08 21.56
C MET A 135 -9.82 8.59 22.86
N THR A 136 -9.06 8.77 23.94
CA THR A 136 -9.56 9.21 25.24
C THR A 136 -10.22 10.59 25.14
N GLU A 137 -9.60 11.53 24.45
CA GLU A 137 -10.16 12.88 24.21
C GLU A 137 -11.50 12.81 23.45
N GLN A 138 -11.59 11.93 22.46
CA GLN A 138 -12.82 11.75 21.68
C GLN A 138 -13.93 11.07 22.48
N ALA A 139 -13.57 10.09 23.32
CA ALA A 139 -14.49 9.42 24.23
C ALA A 139 -15.03 10.40 25.27
N HIS A 140 -14.16 11.22 25.87
CA HIS A 140 -14.53 12.24 26.85
C HIS A 140 -15.47 13.30 26.24
N ALA A 141 -15.18 13.77 25.03
CA ALA A 141 -16.06 14.68 24.30
C ALA A 141 -17.47 14.11 24.03
N LYS A 142 -17.62 12.79 24.08
CA LYS A 142 -18.90 12.07 23.92
C LYS A 142 -19.48 11.55 25.24
N GLY A 143 -18.85 11.86 26.38
CA GLY A 143 -19.27 11.36 27.70
C GLY A 143 -19.08 9.86 27.89
N LEU A 144 -18.17 9.24 27.14
CA LEU A 144 -17.89 7.80 27.17
C LEU A 144 -16.63 7.50 27.97
N THR A 145 -16.64 6.39 28.70
CA THR A 145 -15.45 5.84 29.37
C THR A 145 -14.75 4.85 28.44
N LEU A 146 -13.47 5.08 28.16
CA LEU A 146 -12.63 4.16 27.41
C LEU A 146 -11.82 3.30 28.39
N ALA A 147 -11.99 1.98 28.31
CA ALA A 147 -11.19 1.00 29.05
C ALA A 147 -10.42 0.12 28.07
N VAL A 148 -9.15 -0.14 28.37
CA VAL A 148 -8.28 -0.99 27.55
C VAL A 148 -7.80 -2.16 28.39
N GLU A 149 -8.17 -3.36 27.96
CA GLU A 149 -7.65 -4.61 28.52
C GLU A 149 -6.76 -5.29 27.49
N THR A 150 -5.46 -5.37 27.78
CA THR A 150 -4.52 -6.17 26.99
C THR A 150 -4.31 -7.52 27.66
N ARG A 151 -4.67 -8.61 26.98
CA ARG A 151 -4.23 -9.97 27.33
C ARG A 151 -3.17 -10.43 26.34
N VAL A 152 -1.97 -9.90 26.48
CA VAL A 152 -0.83 -10.30 25.63
C VAL A 152 0.14 -11.09 26.50
N ARG A 153 0.40 -12.37 26.16
CA ARG A 153 1.53 -13.12 26.75
C ARG A 153 2.82 -12.59 26.13
N PRO A 154 3.94 -12.51 26.88
CA PRO A 154 5.19 -11.93 26.39
C PRO A 154 5.83 -12.86 25.36
N ARG A 155 5.38 -12.77 24.11
CA ARG A 155 6.08 -13.29 22.95
C ARG A 155 5.99 -12.18 21.91
N THR A 156 7.16 -11.72 21.49
CA THR A 156 7.37 -10.81 20.37
C THR A 156 6.39 -11.12 19.24
N CYS A 157 5.38 -10.26 19.07
CA CYS A 157 4.47 -10.38 17.94
C CYS A 157 5.16 -9.78 16.72
N TRP A 158 4.89 -10.37 15.56
CA TRP A 158 5.39 -9.90 14.28
C TRP A 158 4.21 -9.23 13.58
N ALA A 159 4.24 -7.90 13.48
CA ALA A 159 3.23 -7.14 12.76
C ALA A 159 3.84 -5.82 12.26
N THR A 160 3.19 -5.22 11.28
CA THR A 160 3.45 -3.83 10.93
C THR A 160 2.60 -2.93 11.83
N PRO A 161 3.03 -1.71 12.17
CA PRO A 161 2.22 -0.77 12.94
C PRO A 161 0.86 -0.39 12.28
N HIS A 162 0.63 -0.78 11.01
CA HIS A 162 -0.54 -0.40 10.22
C HIS A 162 -1.30 -1.56 9.53
N ALA A 163 -0.89 -2.83 9.67
CA ALA A 163 -1.64 -3.96 9.09
C ALA A 163 -1.49 -5.28 9.88
N TYR A 164 -2.65 -5.92 10.11
CA TYR A 164 -2.94 -7.23 10.70
C TYR A 164 -1.77 -8.02 11.33
N ALA A 165 -1.85 -8.22 12.65
CA ALA A 165 -0.94 -9.05 13.42
C ALA A 165 -1.30 -10.54 13.32
N ARG A 166 -0.31 -11.39 13.01
CA ARG A 166 -0.33 -12.82 13.34
C ARG A 166 0.65 -13.04 14.48
N CYS A 167 0.14 -13.31 15.68
CA CYS A 167 0.98 -13.77 16.79
C CYS A 167 1.13 -15.31 16.70
N CYS A 168 2.35 -15.82 16.90
CA CYS A 168 2.64 -17.25 17.09
C CYS A 168 2.52 -17.64 18.56
#